data_AF-A0A957KIU3-F1
#
_entry.id   AF-A0A957KIU3-F1
#
_cell.length_a   1.000
_cell.length_b   1.000
_cell.length_c   1.000
_cell.angle_alpha   90.00
_cell.angle_beta   90.00
_cell.angle_gamma   90.00
#
_symmetry.space_group_name_H-M   'P 1'
#
loop_
_entity.id
_entity.type
_entity.pdbx_description
1 polymer ?
#
loop_
_entity_poly.entity_id
_entity_poly.type
_entity_poly.pdbx_seq_one_letter_code
_entity_poly.pdbx_strand_id
1 'polypeptide(L)'
;MSSVKAHLPQLASLRRNAIRRIAQQQARDALFGWGIYITAAISVGIAALLVFNSVRFVGESSLNIIGEPFLGPLLTALSLAMLLVAVEATLAIARPREQGSLQILFFAPIDEPILIGGHFVAGLLI
;
A
#
# COMPACT_ATOMS: atom_id res chain seq x y z
N MET A 1 20.72 -35.34 23.74
CA MET A 1 19.51 -34.91 22.99
C MET A 1 18.64 -33.85 23.70
N SER A 2 19.15 -33.06 24.68
CA SER A 2 18.35 -32.01 25.36
C SER A 2 18.65 -30.55 24.95
N SER A 3 19.71 -30.29 24.17
CA SER A 3 20.14 -28.92 23.82
C SER A 3 19.26 -28.24 22.74
N VAL A 4 18.54 -29.01 21.93
CA VAL A 4 17.78 -28.50 20.77
C VAL A 4 16.52 -27.73 21.17
N LYS A 5 15.89 -28.05 22.30
CA LYS A 5 14.62 -27.40 22.70
C LYS A 5 14.78 -25.96 23.19
N ALA A 6 15.99 -25.55 23.60
CA ALA A 6 16.25 -24.21 24.13
C ALA A 6 16.43 -23.13 23.04
N HIS A 7 16.72 -23.51 21.80
CA HIS A 7 16.98 -22.55 20.70
C HIS A 7 15.73 -22.17 19.89
N LEU A 8 14.64 -22.95 19.99
CA LEU A 8 13.37 -22.70 19.29
C LEU A 8 12.72 -21.33 19.58
N PRO A 9 12.69 -20.80 20.83
CA PRO A 9 12.07 -19.49 21.10
C PRO A 9 12.90 -18.32 20.56
N GLN A 10 14.23 -18.46 20.45
CA GLN A 10 15.10 -17.42 19.88
C GLN A 10 14.94 -17.32 18.35
N LEU A 11 14.76 -18.44 17.68
CA LEU A 11 14.45 -18.46 16.24
C LEU A 11 13.10 -17.79 15.97
N ALA A 12 12.09 -18.03 16.80
CA ALA A 12 10.76 -17.42 16.64
C ALA A 12 10.79 -15.88 16.78
N SER A 13 11.55 -15.34 17.73
CA SER A 13 11.68 -13.89 17.92
C SER A 13 12.48 -13.23 16.80
N LEU A 14 13.53 -13.89 16.30
CA LEU A 14 14.30 -13.43 15.13
C LEU A 14 13.43 -13.40 13.87
N ARG A 15 12.65 -14.45 13.61
CA ARG A 15 11.70 -14.52 12.48
C ARG A 15 10.67 -13.39 12.56
N ARG A 16 10.08 -13.14 13.73
CA ARG A 16 9.14 -12.03 13.95
C ARG A 16 9.78 -10.67 13.69
N ASN A 17 11.01 -10.46 14.15
CA ASN A 17 11.74 -9.21 13.94
C ASN A 17 12.11 -9.01 12.46
N ALA A 18 12.44 -10.08 11.74
CA ALA A 18 12.69 -10.03 10.30
C ALA A 18 11.43 -9.65 9.52
N ILE A 19 10.29 -10.31 9.79
CA ILE A 19 8.97 -9.97 9.22
C ILE A 19 8.65 -8.50 9.45
N ARG A 20 8.82 -8.03 10.70
CA ARG A 20 8.55 -6.64 11.07
C ARG A 20 9.44 -5.65 10.32
N ARG A 21 10.73 -5.95 10.16
CA ARG A 21 11.65 -5.06 9.43
C ARG A 21 11.31 -5.00 7.94
N ILE A 22 11.00 -6.12 7.31
CA ILE A 22 10.55 -6.17 5.91
C ILE A 22 9.28 -5.32 5.75
N ALA A 23 8.30 -5.53 6.64
CA ALA A 23 7.05 -4.78 6.61
C ALA A 23 7.24 -3.28 6.84
N GLN A 24 8.08 -2.88 7.80
CA GLN A 24 8.37 -1.47 8.08
C GLN A 24 9.10 -0.80 6.93
N GLN A 25 10.06 -1.48 6.31
CA GLN A 25 10.80 -0.94 5.17
C GLN A 25 9.84 -0.73 3.99
N GLN A 26 9.04 -1.74 3.66
CA GLN A 26 8.07 -1.66 2.57
C GLN A 26 6.99 -0.60 2.81
N ALA A 27 6.41 -0.54 4.01
CA ALA A 27 5.45 0.50 4.35
C ALA A 27 6.07 1.90 4.30
N ARG A 28 7.33 2.06 4.72
CA ARG A 28 8.04 3.34 4.63
C ARG A 28 8.29 3.74 3.18
N ASP A 29 8.71 2.80 2.33
CA ASP A 29 8.98 3.09 0.92
C ASP A 29 7.68 3.42 0.15
N ALA A 30 6.56 2.79 0.50
CA ALA A 30 5.25 3.13 -0.04
C ALA A 30 4.75 4.50 0.48
N LEU A 31 4.84 4.74 1.80
CA LEU A 31 4.32 5.95 2.46
C LEU A 31 5.12 7.22 2.13
N PHE A 32 6.44 7.10 2.06
CA PHE A 32 7.34 8.20 1.73
C PHE A 32 7.75 8.20 0.26
N GLY A 33 7.18 7.30 -0.53
CA GLY A 33 7.33 7.30 -1.98
C GLY A 33 6.65 8.53 -2.58
N TRP A 34 7.25 9.07 -3.65
CA TRP A 34 6.66 10.18 -4.40
C TRP A 34 5.27 9.83 -4.98
N GLY A 35 4.99 8.53 -5.20
CA GLY A 35 3.72 8.03 -5.74
C GLY A 35 2.50 8.45 -4.92
N ILE A 36 2.53 8.34 -3.59
CA ILE A 36 1.40 8.75 -2.74
C ILE A 36 1.12 10.24 -2.87
N TYR A 37 2.16 11.08 -2.84
CA TYR A 37 2.00 12.52 -2.91
C TYR A 37 1.45 12.97 -4.27
N ILE A 38 1.95 12.36 -5.36
CA ILE A 38 1.49 12.67 -6.72
C ILE A 38 0.02 12.23 -6.89
N THR A 39 -0.31 11.01 -6.50
CA THR A 39 -1.69 10.52 -6.58
C THR A 39 -2.63 11.34 -5.70
N ALA A 40 -2.22 11.70 -4.48
CA ALA A 40 -3.03 12.54 -3.61
C ALA A 40 -3.28 13.92 -4.24
N ALA A 41 -2.26 14.56 -4.80
CA ALA A 41 -2.39 15.85 -5.48
C ALA A 41 -3.35 15.77 -6.69
N ILE A 42 -3.21 14.73 -7.52
CA ILE A 42 -4.09 14.51 -8.68
C ILE A 42 -5.53 14.25 -8.23
N SER A 43 -5.73 13.35 -7.26
CA SER A 43 -7.05 12.99 -6.74
C SER A 43 -7.76 14.22 -6.15
N VAL A 44 -7.06 15.01 -5.33
CA VAL A 44 -7.62 16.24 -4.75
C VAL A 44 -7.91 17.27 -5.85
N GLY A 45 -7.03 17.43 -6.83
CA GLY A 45 -7.23 18.35 -7.96
C GLY A 45 -8.47 18.00 -8.79
N ILE A 46 -8.62 16.71 -9.15
CA ILE A 46 -9.80 16.21 -9.88
C ILE A 46 -11.06 16.37 -9.04
N ALA A 47 -11.03 15.97 -7.77
CA ALA A 47 -12.18 16.08 -6.88
C ALA A 47 -12.63 17.55 -6.71
N ALA A 48 -11.69 18.47 -6.50
CA ALA A 48 -11.98 19.90 -6.38
C ALA A 48 -12.62 20.46 -7.66
N LEU A 49 -12.12 20.06 -8.83
CA LEU A 49 -12.68 20.48 -10.11
C LEU A 49 -14.10 19.93 -10.33
N LEU A 50 -14.34 18.67 -9.96
CA LEU A 50 -15.68 18.07 -10.04
C LEU A 50 -16.67 18.78 -9.10
N VAL A 51 -16.30 19.02 -7.84
CA VAL A 51 -17.13 19.77 -6.88
C VAL A 51 -17.41 21.18 -7.39
N PHE A 52 -16.39 21.88 -7.90
CA PHE A 52 -16.54 23.23 -8.44
C PHE A 52 -17.58 23.27 -9.58
N ASN A 53 -17.51 22.31 -10.51
CA ASN A 53 -18.48 22.20 -11.60
C ASN A 53 -19.88 21.89 -11.10
N SER A 54 -20.03 20.98 -10.13
CA SER A 54 -21.34 20.66 -9.53
C SER A 54 -21.98 21.88 -8.86
N VAL A 55 -21.20 22.67 -8.11
CA VAL A 55 -21.72 23.88 -7.44
C VAL A 55 -22.11 24.96 -8.46
N ARG A 56 -21.29 25.17 -9.49
CA ARG A 56 -21.62 26.10 -10.60
C ARG A 56 -22.91 25.71 -11.31
N PHE A 57 -23.08 24.42 -11.59
CA PHE A 57 -24.26 23.90 -12.28
C PHE A 57 -25.54 24.10 -11.47
N VAL A 58 -25.50 23.90 -10.14
CA VAL A 58 -26.64 24.19 -9.25
C VAL A 58 -26.96 25.68 -9.22
N GLY A 59 -25.94 26.55 -9.20
CA GLY A 59 -26.14 27.99 -9.23
C GLY A 59 -26.76 28.51 -10.54
N GLU A 60 -26.48 27.85 -11.66
CA GLU A 60 -27.01 28.21 -12.98
C GLU A 60 -28.38 27.55 -13.28
N SER A 61 -28.70 26.44 -12.62
CA SER A 61 -29.95 25.70 -12.81
C SER A 61 -30.91 25.89 -11.64
N SER A 62 -31.79 26.89 -11.71
CA SER A 62 -32.73 27.27 -10.65
C SER A 62 -33.75 26.19 -10.21
N LEU A 63 -33.76 25.01 -10.84
CA LEU A 63 -34.74 23.94 -10.64
C LEU A 63 -34.13 22.53 -10.49
N ASN A 64 -32.80 22.39 -10.54
CA ASN A 64 -32.18 21.06 -10.55
C ASN A 64 -31.57 20.70 -9.19
N ILE A 65 -32.17 19.70 -8.53
CA ILE A 65 -31.68 19.14 -7.28
C ILE A 65 -30.63 18.09 -7.62
N ILE A 66 -29.34 18.45 -7.55
CA ILE A 66 -28.27 17.44 -7.53
C ILE A 66 -28.40 16.70 -6.20
N GLY A 67 -28.79 15.42 -6.25
CA GLY A 67 -28.97 14.60 -5.04
C GLY A 67 -27.69 14.46 -4.22
N GLU A 68 -26.53 14.27 -4.86
CA GLU A 68 -25.28 13.94 -4.16
C GLU A 68 -24.02 14.51 -4.88
N PRO A 69 -23.73 15.81 -4.74
CA PRO A 69 -22.62 16.47 -5.46
C PRO A 69 -21.22 15.97 -5.05
N PHE A 70 -21.10 15.33 -3.88
CA PHE A 70 -19.82 14.80 -3.37
C PHE A 70 -19.54 13.36 -3.78
N LEU A 71 -20.55 12.59 -4.19
CA LEU A 71 -20.37 11.16 -4.44
C LEU A 71 -19.48 10.92 -5.68
N GLY A 72 -19.68 11.68 -6.76
CA GLY A 72 -18.82 11.63 -7.95
C GLY A 72 -17.35 11.91 -7.64
N PRO A 73 -17.01 13.08 -7.05
CA PRO A 73 -15.65 13.40 -6.60
C PRO A 73 -15.05 12.31 -5.71
N LEU A 74 -15.80 11.82 -4.72
CA LEU A 74 -15.35 10.78 -3.80
C LEU A 74 -15.00 9.47 -4.52
N LEU A 75 -15.87 9.01 -5.43
CA LEU A 75 -15.62 7.80 -6.20
C LEU A 75 -14.38 7.92 -7.09
N THR A 76 -14.14 9.09 -7.69
CA THR A 76 -12.92 9.31 -8.50
C THR A 76 -11.65 9.24 -7.66
N ALA A 77 -11.63 9.89 -6.50
CA ALA A 77 -10.49 9.85 -5.58
C ALA A 77 -10.25 8.44 -5.05
N LEU A 78 -11.31 7.71 -4.68
CA LEU A 78 -11.23 6.34 -4.20
C LEU A 78 -10.69 5.39 -5.28
N SER A 79 -11.12 5.56 -6.53
CA SER A 79 -10.65 4.74 -7.66
C SER A 79 -9.15 4.94 -7.90
N LEU A 80 -8.66 6.18 -7.84
CA LEU A 80 -7.23 6.49 -7.96
C LEU A 80 -6.42 5.94 -6.79
N ALA A 81 -6.95 6.03 -5.56
CA ALA A 81 -6.31 5.43 -4.39
C ALA A 81 -6.19 3.91 -4.51
N MET A 82 -7.27 3.23 -4.93
CA MET A 82 -7.25 1.78 -5.17
C MET A 82 -6.25 1.37 -6.25
N LEU A 83 -6.16 2.15 -7.34
CA LEU A 83 -5.18 1.93 -8.40
C LEU A 83 -3.74 2.03 -7.85
N LEU A 84 -3.46 3.04 -7.03
CA LEU A 84 -2.15 3.19 -6.41
C LEU A 84 -1.79 2.00 -5.51
N VAL A 85 -2.72 1.56 -4.66
CA VAL A 85 -2.51 0.38 -3.80
C VAL A 85 -2.23 -0.87 -4.65
N ALA A 86 -2.95 -1.05 -5.76
CA ALA A 86 -2.71 -2.18 -6.67
C ALA A 86 -1.32 -2.13 -7.32
N VAL A 87 -0.86 -0.94 -7.72
CA VAL A 87 0.49 -0.74 -8.27
C VAL A 87 1.56 -1.03 -7.21
N GLU A 88 1.42 -0.52 -6.00
CA GLU A 88 2.34 -0.78 -4.90
C GLU A 88 2.39 -2.27 -4.53
N ALA A 89 1.23 -2.94 -4.48
CA ALA A 89 1.15 -4.39 -4.26
C ALA A 89 1.83 -5.19 -5.38
N THR A 90 1.72 -4.74 -6.63
CA THR A 90 2.39 -5.37 -7.77
C THR A 90 3.91 -5.17 -7.68
N LEU A 91 4.37 -3.95 -7.39
CA LEU A 91 5.78 -3.62 -7.25
C LEU A 91 6.43 -4.34 -6.06
N ALA A 92 5.69 -4.51 -4.97
CA ALA A 92 6.09 -5.28 -3.80
C ALA A 92 6.51 -6.71 -4.16
N ILE A 93 5.81 -7.33 -5.11
CA ILE A 93 6.04 -8.71 -5.57
C ILE A 93 7.09 -8.74 -6.70
N ALA A 94 7.08 -7.75 -7.60
CA ALA A 94 7.96 -7.71 -8.77
C ALA A 94 9.42 -7.36 -8.43
N ARG A 95 9.66 -6.39 -7.54
CA ARG A 95 11.02 -5.90 -7.22
C ARG A 95 11.97 -6.99 -6.72
N PRO A 96 11.60 -7.88 -5.78
CA PRO A 96 12.48 -8.95 -5.32
C PRO A 96 12.87 -9.96 -6.41
N ARG A 97 11.98 -10.16 -7.40
CA ARG A 97 12.20 -11.06 -8.54
C ARG A 97 13.18 -10.46 -9.54
N GLU A 98 13.05 -9.17 -9.85
CA GLU A 98 13.88 -8.48 -10.86
C GLU A 98 15.30 -8.21 -10.37
N GLN A 99 15.49 -7.96 -9.07
CA GLN A 99 16.80 -7.62 -8.51
C GLN A 99 17.72 -8.83 -8.25
N GLY A 100 17.28 -10.05 -8.58
CA GLY A 100 17.99 -11.28 -8.21
C GLY A 100 18.10 -11.50 -6.70
N SER A 101 17.48 -10.64 -5.89
CA SER A 101 17.49 -10.68 -4.43
C SER A 101 16.87 -11.97 -3.90
N LEU A 102 15.91 -12.55 -4.63
CA LEU A 102 15.35 -13.86 -4.28
C LEU A 102 16.46 -14.92 -4.11
N GLN A 103 17.45 -14.95 -5.02
CA GLN A 103 18.56 -15.92 -4.93
C GLN A 103 19.44 -15.67 -3.71
N ILE A 104 19.73 -14.40 -3.38
CA ILE A 104 20.53 -14.04 -2.21
C ILE A 104 19.76 -14.30 -0.90
N LEU A 105 18.44 -14.09 -0.90
CA LEU A 105 17.57 -14.36 0.25
C LEU A 105 17.47 -15.86 0.57
N PHE A 106 17.54 -16.73 -0.43
CA PHE A 106 17.62 -18.18 -0.25
C PHE A 106 18.95 -18.67 0.33
N PHE A 107 20.00 -17.85 0.28
CA PHE A 107 21.28 -18.10 0.98
C PHE A 107 21.34 -17.47 2.39
N ALA A 108 20.42 -16.55 2.70
CA ALA A 108 20.20 -16.05 4.05
C ALA A 108 19.28 -17.01 4.83
N PRO A 109 19.29 -17.03 6.18
CA PRO A 109 18.43 -17.90 7.00
C PRO A 109 16.97 -17.40 7.03
N ILE A 110 16.42 -17.03 5.87
CA ILE A 110 15.09 -16.47 5.70
C ILE A 110 14.27 -17.46 4.87
N ASP A 111 13.40 -18.20 5.53
CA ASP A 111 12.52 -19.16 4.87
C ASP A 111 11.41 -18.45 4.08
N GLU A 112 10.93 -19.06 2.99
CA GLU A 112 9.77 -18.61 2.18
C GLU A 112 8.56 -18.08 3.01
N PRO A 113 8.09 -18.75 4.08
CA PRO A 113 6.97 -18.25 4.88
C PRO A 113 7.25 -16.92 5.59
N ILE A 114 8.51 -16.60 5.91
CA ILE A 114 8.88 -15.31 6.53
C ILE A 114 8.73 -14.19 5.51
N LEU A 115 9.14 -14.43 4.27
CA LEU A 115 9.02 -13.44 3.19
C LEU A 115 7.56 -13.14 2.86
N ILE A 116 6.75 -14.19 2.71
CA ILE A 116 5.30 -14.06 2.45
C ILE A 116 4.62 -13.34 3.62
N GLY A 117 4.94 -13.72 4.86
CA GLY A 117 4.42 -13.05 6.06
C GLY A 117 4.82 -11.57 6.15
N GLY A 118 6.04 -11.22 5.74
CA GLY A 118 6.53 -9.84 5.66
C GLY A 118 5.70 -8.98 4.70
N HIS A 119 5.51 -9.44 3.47
CA HIS A 119 4.72 -8.73 2.47
C HIS A 119 3.23 -8.65 2.83
N PHE A 120 2.68 -9.71 3.42
CA PHE A 120 1.29 -9.71 3.88
C PHE A 120 1.05 -8.66 4.97
N VAL A 121 1.93 -8.60 5.97
CA VAL A 121 1.84 -7.58 7.04
C VAL A 121 2.08 -6.17 6.48
N ALA A 122 2.98 -6.02 5.51
CA ALA A 122 3.21 -4.74 4.85
C ALA A 122 1.97 -4.23 4.10
N GLY A 123 1.31 -5.10 3.33
CA GLY A 123 0.10 -4.76 2.60
C GLY A 123 -1.11 -4.47 3.50
N LEU A 124 -1.08 -4.88 4.76
CA LEU A 124 -2.10 -4.55 5.76
C LEU A 124 -1.84 -3.18 6.43
N LEU A 125 -0.61 -2.68 6.35
CA LEU A 125 -0.19 -1.40 6.95
C LEU A 125 -0.31 -0.21 5.99
N ILE A 126 -0.44 -0.48 4.69
CA ILE A 126 -0.61 0.49 3.61
C ILE A 126 -2.09 0.56 3.26
#